data_AF-A0A2T2TGZ4-F1
#
_entry.id   AF-A0A2T2TGZ4-F1
#
_cell.length_a   1.000
_cell.length_b   1.000
_cell.length_c   1.000
_cell.angle_alpha   90.00
_cell.angle_beta   90.00
_cell.angle_gamma   90.00
#
_symmetry.space_group_name_H-M   'P 1'
#
loop_
_entity.id
_entity.type
_entity.pdbx_description
1 polymer ?
#
loop_
_entity_poly.entity_id
_entity_poly.type
_entity_poly.pdbx_seq_one_letter_code
_entity_poly.pdbx_strand_id
1 'polypeptide(L)'
;AKTYQNYHPSHSIQNPFPEEFTDGEGMEWTRTSPGRRGELGDYIFEDERGEQDYVDIETMLLWDVRPAAAAEAVAGEDGDADGAEEAAEEEGTEEGTAAEAEEEAA
;
A
#
# COMPACT_ATOMS: atom_id res chain seq x y z
N ALA A 1 19.96 -23.38 12.63
CA ALA A 1 18.84 -23.79 13.50
C ALA A 1 17.63 -22.94 13.13
N LYS A 2 16.42 -23.51 13.04
CA LYS A 2 15.21 -22.76 12.64
C LYS A 2 14.53 -22.25 13.91
N THR A 3 14.59 -20.95 14.16
CA THR A 3 13.93 -20.31 15.30
C THR A 3 12.45 -20.14 14.98
N TYR A 4 11.60 -20.92 15.64
CA TYR A 4 10.14 -20.76 15.57
C TYR A 4 9.76 -19.52 16.40
N GLN A 5 9.51 -18.41 15.72
CA GLN A 5 8.77 -17.28 16.27
C GLN A 5 7.31 -17.71 16.45
N ASN A 6 6.68 -17.35 17.58
CA ASN A 6 5.27 -17.57 17.96
C ASN A 6 4.91 -18.84 18.75
N TYR A 7 5.32 -18.88 20.02
CA TYR A 7 4.57 -19.58 21.09
C TYR A 7 4.51 -18.76 22.39
N HIS A 8 4.74 -17.43 22.36
CA HIS A 8 4.66 -16.64 23.59
C HIS A 8 3.19 -16.29 23.90
N PRO A 9 2.66 -16.64 25.08
CA PRO A 9 1.24 -16.43 25.45
C PRO A 9 0.82 -14.95 25.56
N SER A 10 1.77 -14.02 25.38
CA SER A 10 1.51 -12.57 25.37
C SER A 10 1.41 -11.97 23.96
N HIS A 11 1.59 -12.75 22.90
CA HIS A 11 1.45 -12.23 21.55
C HIS A 11 -0.04 -12.17 21.19
N SER A 12 -0.61 -10.95 21.25
CA SER A 12 -1.99 -10.70 20.88
C SER A 12 -2.03 -10.34 19.40
N ILE A 13 -2.72 -11.15 18.59
CA ILE A 13 -2.99 -10.82 17.19
C ILE A 13 -4.03 -9.70 17.22
N GLN A 14 -3.58 -8.48 16.95
CA GLN A 14 -4.50 -7.37 16.73
C GLN A 14 -5.06 -7.49 15.32
N ASN A 15 -6.39 -7.43 15.20
CA ASN A 15 -7.05 -7.40 13.90
C ASN A 15 -6.66 -6.09 13.19
N PRO A 16 -6.01 -6.13 12.01
CA PRO A 16 -5.58 -4.93 11.32
C PRO A 16 -6.74 -4.10 10.79
N PHE A 17 -7.96 -4.64 10.70
CA PHE A 17 -9.15 -3.94 10.21
C PHE A 17 -10.06 -3.46 11.35
N PRO A 18 -10.04 -2.16 11.70
CA PRO A 18 -10.89 -1.57 12.73
C PRO A 18 -12.34 -1.41 12.24
N GLU A 19 -13.21 -0.87 13.09
CA GLU A 19 -14.62 -0.64 12.74
C GLU A 19 -14.81 0.50 11.72
N GLU A 20 -13.91 1.48 11.72
CA GLU A 20 -13.92 2.62 10.79
C GLU A 20 -12.46 2.91 10.40
N PHE A 21 -12.19 3.10 9.11
CA PHE A 21 -10.87 3.50 8.63
C PHE A 21 -10.91 4.18 7.27
N THR A 22 -9.79 4.82 6.93
CA THR A 22 -9.51 5.33 5.59
C THR A 22 -8.41 4.48 4.95
N ASP A 23 -8.58 4.06 3.71
CA ASP A 23 -7.55 3.30 2.99
C ASP A 23 -6.49 4.20 2.34
N GLY A 24 -5.54 3.60 1.62
CA GLY A 24 -4.43 4.31 0.96
C GLY A 24 -4.85 5.27 -0.16
N GLU A 25 -6.03 5.08 -0.75
CA GLU A 25 -6.62 5.94 -1.78
C GLU A 25 -7.51 7.05 -1.19
N GLY A 26 -7.68 7.08 0.14
CA GLY A 26 -8.46 8.10 0.83
C GLY A 26 -9.95 7.80 0.96
N MET A 27 -10.39 6.58 0.62
CA MET A 27 -11.79 6.17 0.72
C MET A 27 -12.14 5.74 2.15
N GLU A 28 -13.34 6.13 2.61
CA GLU A 28 -13.82 5.87 3.97
C GLU A 28 -14.60 4.56 4.04
N TRP A 29 -14.20 3.70 4.97
CA TRP A 29 -14.76 2.37 5.18
C TRP A 29 -15.35 2.29 6.57
N THR A 30 -16.60 1.84 6.66
CA THR A 30 -17.28 1.56 7.92
C THR A 30 -17.66 0.10 7.99
N ARG A 31 -17.55 -0.53 9.15
CA ARG A 31 -17.89 -1.94 9.32
C ARG A 31 -19.40 -2.10 9.42
N THR A 32 -19.94 -3.00 8.62
CA THR A 32 -21.36 -3.34 8.63
C THR A 32 -21.79 -3.83 10.01
N SER A 33 -23.02 -3.53 10.40
CA SER A 33 -23.60 -4.02 11.64
C SER A 33 -23.58 -5.56 11.69
N PRO A 34 -23.22 -6.17 12.85
CA PRO A 34 -22.97 -7.61 12.94
C PRO A 34 -24.14 -8.49 12.48
N GLY A 35 -25.39 -8.04 12.68
CA GLY A 35 -26.58 -8.76 12.25
C GLY A 35 -26.84 -8.79 10.75
N ARG A 36 -26.13 -7.97 9.96
CA ARG A 36 -26.32 -7.90 8.49
C ARG A 36 -25.09 -8.33 7.69
N ARG A 37 -23.97 -8.65 8.34
CA ARG A 37 -22.71 -9.00 7.65
C ARG A 37 -22.87 -10.19 6.72
N GLY A 38 -23.62 -11.21 7.13
CA GLY A 38 -23.85 -12.40 6.30
C GLY A 38 -24.74 -12.18 5.08
N GLU A 39 -25.45 -11.05 4.98
CA GLU A 39 -26.33 -10.72 3.85
C GLU A 39 -25.79 -9.58 2.99
N LEU A 40 -25.14 -8.59 3.59
CA LEU A 40 -24.70 -7.37 2.90
C LEU A 40 -23.19 -7.35 2.66
N GLY A 41 -22.38 -7.93 3.54
CA GLY A 41 -20.92 -7.83 3.52
C GLY A 41 -20.35 -7.25 4.81
N ASP A 42 -19.04 -7.34 4.96
CA ASP A 42 -18.32 -6.93 6.18
C ASP A 42 -18.20 -5.41 6.34
N TYR A 43 -18.06 -4.68 5.25
CA TYR A 43 -17.85 -3.23 5.23
C TYR A 43 -18.77 -2.53 4.23
N ILE A 44 -18.96 -1.24 4.46
CA ILE A 44 -19.69 -0.30 3.64
C ILE A 44 -18.76 0.87 3.29
N PHE A 45 -18.84 1.33 2.04
CA PHE A 45 -18.12 2.50 1.52
C PHE A 45 -19.03 3.32 0.61
N GLU A 46 -18.65 4.56 0.33
CA GLU A 46 -19.37 5.43 -0.61
C GLU A 46 -18.67 5.43 -1.97
N ASP A 47 -19.32 4.96 -3.03
CA ASP A 47 -18.73 4.97 -4.37
C ASP A 47 -18.61 6.40 -4.95
N GLU A 48 -17.92 6.57 -6.08
CA GLU A 48 -17.75 7.84 -6.81
C GLU A 48 -19.07 8.57 -7.11
N ARG A 49 -20.19 7.85 -7.09
CA ARG A 49 -21.55 8.35 -7.34
C ARG A 49 -22.27 8.84 -6.08
N GLY A 50 -21.63 8.75 -4.90
CA GLY A 50 -22.25 9.06 -3.61
C GLY A 50 -23.21 7.96 -3.13
N GLU A 51 -23.10 6.76 -3.68
CA GLU A 51 -23.97 5.61 -3.35
C GLU A 51 -23.23 4.70 -2.36
N GLN A 52 -23.93 4.26 -1.31
CA GLN A 52 -23.38 3.31 -0.35
C GLN A 52 -23.40 1.89 -0.92
N ASP A 53 -22.22 1.28 -1.02
CA ASP A 53 -22.04 -0.09 -1.47
C ASP A 53 -21.44 -0.96 -0.36
N TYR A 54 -21.67 -2.28 -0.44
CA TYR A 54 -21.30 -3.22 0.61
C TYR A 54 -20.43 -4.33 0.05
N VAL A 55 -19.43 -4.73 0.83
CA VAL A 55 -18.43 -5.68 0.36
C VAL A 55 -17.85 -6.52 1.50
N ASP A 56 -17.53 -7.77 1.18
CA ASP A 56 -16.87 -8.70 2.08
C ASP A 56 -15.38 -8.38 2.22
N ILE A 57 -14.80 -8.72 3.38
CA ILE A 57 -13.38 -8.46 3.64
C ILE A 57 -12.46 -9.17 2.64
N GLU A 58 -12.87 -10.33 2.11
CA GLU A 58 -12.11 -11.07 1.10
C GLU A 58 -11.98 -10.28 -0.22
N THR A 59 -13.04 -9.59 -0.63
CA THR A 59 -13.05 -8.75 -1.84
C THR A 59 -12.23 -7.48 -1.63
N MET A 60 -12.31 -6.85 -0.45
CA MET A 60 -11.44 -5.72 -0.10
C MET A 60 -9.97 -6.10 -0.19
N LEU A 61 -9.59 -7.27 0.35
CA LEU A 61 -8.23 -7.78 0.26
C LEU A 61 -7.79 -8.09 -1.18
N LEU A 62 -8.71 -8.52 -2.04
CA LEU A 62 -8.44 -8.72 -3.46
C LEU A 62 -8.14 -7.39 -4.19
N TRP A 63 -8.76 -6.29 -3.75
CA TRP A 63 -8.51 -4.94 -4.26
C TRP A 63 -7.33 -4.24 -3.57
N ASP A 64 -6.59 -4.96 -2.71
CA ASP A 64 -5.51 -4.44 -1.87
C ASP A 64 -5.93 -3.29 -0.94
N VAL A 65 -7.22 -3.21 -0.60
CA VAL A 65 -7.75 -2.22 0.35
C VAL A 65 -7.32 -2.58 1.76
N ARG A 66 -6.58 -1.66 2.40
CA ARG A 66 -6.11 -1.78 3.79
C ARG A 66 -6.16 -0.44 4.49
N PRO A 67 -6.34 -0.40 5.82
CA PRO A 67 -6.24 0.84 6.59
C PRO A 67 -4.88 1.51 6.40
N ALA A 68 -4.88 2.83 6.15
CA ALA A 68 -3.64 3.59 5.95
C ALA A 68 -2.65 3.44 7.12
N ALA A 69 -3.16 3.40 8.36
CA ALA A 69 -2.33 3.18 9.56
C ALA A 69 -1.63 1.81 9.58
N ALA A 70 -2.19 0.79 8.93
CA ALA A 70 -1.58 -0.53 8.82
C ALA A 70 -0.45 -0.57 7.78
N ALA A 71 -0.48 0.30 6.77
CA ALA A 71 0.58 0.40 5.77
C ALA A 71 1.88 0.94 6.38
N GLU A 72 1.80 1.90 7.31
CA GLU A 72 2.99 2.46 7.98
C GLU A 72 3.61 1.50 9.00
N ALA A 73 2.79 0.70 9.68
CA ALA A 73 3.27 -0.24 10.71
C ALA A 73 4.14 -1.39 10.15
N VAL A 74 3.98 -1.76 8.88
CA VAL A 74 4.81 -2.81 8.23
C VAL A 74 6.03 -2.25 7.50
N ALA A 75 6.10 -0.93 7.29
CA ALA A 75 7.23 -0.28 6.61
C ALA A 75 8.35 0.14 7.57
N GLY A 76 8.20 -0.09 8.88
CA GLY A 76 9.01 0.52 9.93
C GLY A 76 9.96 -0.38 10.73
N GLU A 77 10.18 -1.66 10.40
CA GLU A 77 11.01 -2.52 11.25
C GLU A 77 11.92 -3.52 10.50
N ASP A 78 12.65 -3.03 9.49
CA ASP A 78 13.91 -3.63 9.00
C ASP A 78 14.89 -2.51 8.63
N GLY A 79 15.29 -1.74 9.64
CA GLY A 79 16.43 -0.81 9.59
C GLY A 79 17.71 -1.49 10.08
N ASP A 80 18.18 -2.52 9.38
CA ASP A 80 19.57 -2.98 9.48
C ASP A 80 20.39 -2.24 8.43
N ALA A 81 21.03 -1.17 8.88
CA ALA A 81 22.05 -0.46 8.12
C ALA A 81 23.34 -1.29 8.14
N ASP A 82 23.68 -1.93 7.01
CA ASP A 82 25.06 -2.38 6.76
C ASP A 82 25.40 -2.28 5.26
N GLY A 83 26.39 -1.44 4.94
CA GLY A 83 27.27 -1.64 3.80
C GLY A 83 26.92 -0.98 2.46
N ALA A 84 26.82 0.36 2.41
CA ALA A 84 27.08 1.11 1.17
C ALA A 84 28.49 1.76 1.24
N GLU A 85 29.52 0.96 0.96
CA GLU A 85 30.85 1.34 0.44
C GLU A 85 30.98 0.60 -0.89
N GLU A 86 31.53 1.07 -2.00
CA GLU A 86 32.33 2.23 -2.39
C GLU A 86 32.17 2.26 -3.94
N ALA A 87 31.85 3.40 -4.56
CA ALA A 87 32.78 4.32 -5.21
C ALA A 87 33.01 4.07 -6.72
N ALA A 88 32.84 5.16 -7.48
CA ALA A 88 33.40 5.49 -8.80
C ALA A 88 32.92 4.62 -9.99
N GLU A 89 32.64 5.14 -11.17
CA GLU A 89 33.37 6.16 -11.90
C GLU A 89 32.43 7.10 -12.67
N GLU A 90 32.63 8.39 -12.43
CA GLU A 90 32.30 9.49 -13.34
C GLU A 90 33.32 9.45 -14.48
N GLU A 91 32.90 9.37 -15.74
CA GLU A 91 33.55 10.10 -16.84
C GLU A 91 32.49 10.51 -17.85
N GLY A 92 32.07 11.77 -17.75
CA GLY A 92 31.43 12.47 -18.84
C GLY A 92 32.45 12.68 -19.95
N THR A 93 32.10 12.28 -21.17
CA THR A 93 32.75 12.80 -22.38
C THR A 93 31.80 13.80 -23.03
N GLU A 94 32.05 15.06 -22.72
CA GLU A 94 31.65 16.21 -23.50
C GLU A 94 32.57 16.33 -24.73
N GLU A 95 32.01 16.13 -25.93
CA GLU A 95 32.45 16.71 -27.20
C GLU A 95 31.24 16.51 -28.13
N GLY A 96 30.58 17.50 -28.72
CA GLY A 96 30.98 18.85 -29.05
C GLY A 96 30.57 19.08 -30.51
N THR A 97 29.56 19.94 -30.72
CA THR A 97 29.26 20.64 -31.99
C THR A 97 28.68 19.73 -33.11
N ALA A 98 27.75 20.12 -33.98
CA ALA A 98 27.39 21.44 -34.47
C ALA A 98 25.91 21.48 -34.93
N ALA A 99 25.42 22.71 -35.06
CA ALA A 99 24.18 23.09 -35.71
C ALA A 99 24.13 22.65 -37.18
N GLU A 100 22.91 22.44 -37.69
CA GLU A 100 22.35 22.80 -39.02
C GLU A 100 20.97 22.10 -39.09
N ALA A 101 19.84 22.80 -38.92
CA ALA A 101 19.13 23.61 -39.91
C ALA A 101 18.94 22.88 -41.25
N GLU A 102 17.69 22.49 -41.55
CA GLU A 102 17.04 22.36 -42.88
C GLU A 102 15.75 21.51 -42.66
N GLU A 103 14.57 22.12 -42.67
CA GLU A 103 13.76 22.50 -43.85
C GLU A 103 12.90 21.32 -44.38
N GLU A 104 11.58 21.51 -44.23
CA GLU A 104 10.48 21.20 -45.15
C GLU A 104 10.45 19.91 -46.00
N ALA A 105 9.40 19.10 -45.83
CA ALA A 105 8.53 18.55 -46.88
C ALA A 105 7.48 17.64 -46.20
N ALA A 106 6.23 18.07 -46.08
CA ALA A 106 5.14 17.87 -47.04
C ALA A 106 4.58 16.44 -47.03
#